data_AF-A0A3M0WME8-F1
#
_entry.id   AF-A0A3M0WME8-F1
#
_cell.length_a   1.000
_cell.length_b   1.000
_cell.length_c   1.000
_cell.angle_alpha   90.00
_cell.angle_beta   90.00
_cell.angle_gamma   90.00
#
_symmetry.space_group_name_H-M   'P 1'
#
loop_
_entity.id
_entity.type
_entity.pdbx_description
1 polymer ?
#
loop_
_entity_poly.entity_id
_entity_poly.type
_entity_poly.pdbx_seq_one_letter_code
_entity_poly.pdbx_strand_id
1 'polypeptide(L)'
;MMNRLAGRNVVVLAGGVGGAKLVAGLAAIVPPEQLTAVVNTGDDFRHLGVMVCPDLDTVMYTLAGLANGETGWGRLGESWRTMGEVSRYGGPTWFSLGDLDLGVHLTRSHWLAEGMSLTAVTRRLCTRLDIPLALLPMSDQPAPTKIETVDGRVLPFQEWFVKERWQPDVKKVVLPEDIRASAELIQRLEKADIVVIAPSNPFVSIDPILNVYPVRAMLMDLPEVVVAVSPIVGG
;
A
#
# COMPACT_ATOMS: atom_id res chain seq x y z
N MET A 1 25.70 15.01 14.12
CA MET A 1 25.24 15.47 12.80
C MET A 1 23.85 16.05 13.02
N MET A 2 23.65 17.37 12.89
CA MET A 2 22.32 17.96 13.07
C MET A 2 21.39 17.34 12.02
N ASN A 3 20.28 16.75 12.47
CA ASN A 3 19.32 16.11 11.60
C ASN A 3 18.67 17.18 10.71
N ARG A 4 19.13 17.29 9.46
CA ARG A 4 18.68 18.33 8.51
C ARG A 4 17.20 18.21 8.13
N LEU A 5 16.54 17.12 8.55
CA LEU A 5 15.11 16.89 8.40
C LEU A 5 14.28 17.42 9.58
N ALA A 6 14.91 17.80 10.69
CA ALA A 6 14.19 18.30 11.86
C ALA A 6 13.43 19.59 11.51
N GLY A 7 12.11 19.56 11.68
CA GLY A 7 11.23 20.70 11.37
C GLY A 7 10.69 20.71 9.94
N ARG A 8 10.96 19.67 9.14
CA ARG A 8 10.43 19.50 7.78
C ARG A 8 9.37 18.40 7.76
N ASN A 9 8.22 18.67 7.14
CA ASN A 9 7.21 17.66 6.86
C ASN A 9 7.61 16.85 5.63
N VAL A 10 7.75 15.55 5.81
CA VAL A 10 8.13 14.59 4.77
C VAL A 10 6.92 13.73 4.42
N VAL A 11 6.55 13.74 3.14
CA VAL A 11 5.57 12.80 2.58
C VAL A 11 6.32 11.78 1.74
N VAL A 12 6.08 10.49 1.96
CA VAL A 12 6.62 9.40 1.13
C VAL A 12 5.51 8.68 0.38
N LEU A 13 5.65 8.55 -0.94
CA LEU A 13 4.78 7.72 -1.77
C LEU A 13 5.37 6.31 -1.87
N ALA A 14 4.61 5.31 -1.46
CA ALA A 14 5.12 3.95 -1.32
C ALA A 14 4.12 2.87 -1.77
N GLY A 15 4.65 1.77 -2.28
CA GLY A 15 3.94 0.51 -2.45
C GLY A 15 4.92 -0.68 -2.43
N GLY A 16 4.41 -1.86 -2.12
CA GLY A 16 5.17 -3.09 -1.95
C GLY A 16 6.27 -3.02 -0.89
N VAL A 17 7.11 -4.06 -0.91
CA VAL A 17 8.19 -4.29 0.07
C VAL A 17 9.29 -3.22 -0.01
N GLY A 18 9.67 -2.79 -1.21
CA GLY A 18 10.68 -1.74 -1.42
C GLY A 18 10.25 -0.41 -0.80
N GLY A 19 8.96 -0.05 -0.96
CA GLY A 19 8.35 1.10 -0.32
C GLY A 19 8.39 0.99 1.20
N ALA A 20 7.93 -0.13 1.76
CA ALA A 20 7.91 -0.37 3.20
C ALA A 20 9.30 -0.25 3.85
N LYS A 21 10.35 -0.77 3.21
CA LYS A 21 11.73 -0.66 3.70
C LYS A 21 12.21 0.79 3.76
N LEU A 22 11.92 1.61 2.74
CA LEU A 22 12.29 3.02 2.77
C LEU A 22 11.50 3.79 3.84
N VAL A 23 10.18 3.53 3.95
CA VAL A 23 9.33 4.13 4.97
C VAL A 23 9.86 3.83 6.37
N ALA A 24 10.26 2.59 6.65
CA ALA A 24 10.87 2.20 7.91
C ALA A 24 12.21 2.91 8.18
N GLY A 25 13.06 3.04 7.15
CA GLY A 25 14.31 3.80 7.25
C GLY A 25 14.08 5.29 7.57
N LEU A 26 13.08 5.92 6.93
CA LEU A 26 12.67 7.29 7.22
C LEU A 26 12.10 7.43 8.63
N ALA A 27 11.27 6.50 9.07
CA ALA A 27 10.68 6.51 10.42
C ALA A 27 11.72 6.43 11.54
N ALA A 28 12.92 5.88 11.25
CA ALA A 28 14.03 5.84 12.21
C ALA A 28 14.75 7.19 12.34
N ILE A 29 14.58 8.13 11.40
CA ILE A 29 15.31 9.40 11.37
C ILE A 29 14.41 10.65 11.30
N VAL A 30 13.13 10.51 10.98
CA VAL A 30 12.16 11.64 10.94
C VAL A 30 11.20 11.50 12.11
N PRO A 31 10.95 12.59 12.87
CA PRO A 31 9.93 12.57 13.93
C PRO A 31 8.58 12.08 13.38
N PRO A 32 7.86 11.16 14.06
CA PRO A 32 6.63 10.58 13.54
C PRO A 32 5.56 11.59 13.11
N GLU A 33 5.45 12.71 13.83
CA GLU A 33 4.52 13.80 13.55
C GLU A 33 4.82 14.54 12.23
N GLN A 34 6.07 14.44 11.76
CA GLN A 34 6.59 15.05 10.53
C GLN A 34 6.64 14.06 9.37
N LEU A 35 6.35 12.78 9.57
CA LEU A 35 6.39 11.75 8.53
C LEU A 35 4.99 11.26 8.18
N THR A 36 4.64 11.35 6.90
CA THR A 36 3.42 10.75 6.35
C THR A 36 3.77 9.78 5.24
N ALA A 37 3.27 8.55 5.31
CA ALA A 37 3.38 7.56 4.25
C ALA A 37 2.04 7.45 3.51
N VAL A 38 2.06 7.72 2.22
CA VAL A 38 0.92 7.59 1.31
C VAL A 38 1.10 6.32 0.50
N VAL A 39 0.17 5.40 0.66
CA VAL A 39 0.33 4.01 0.22
C VAL A 39 -0.63 3.68 -0.90
N ASN A 40 -0.11 2.99 -1.91
CA ASN A 40 -0.88 2.42 -3.01
C ASN A 40 -2.05 1.57 -2.49
N THR A 41 -3.24 1.75 -3.09
CA THR A 41 -4.41 0.89 -2.89
C THR A 41 -4.89 0.25 -4.20
N GLY A 42 -4.07 0.32 -5.26
CA GLY A 42 -4.34 -0.32 -6.54
C GLY A 42 -4.35 -1.85 -6.48
N ASP A 43 -3.67 -2.41 -5.48
CA ASP A 43 -3.58 -3.84 -5.24
C ASP A 43 -4.69 -4.36 -4.32
N ASP A 44 -5.51 -3.46 -3.79
CA ASP A 44 -6.59 -3.78 -2.87
C ASP A 44 -7.70 -4.55 -3.58
N PHE A 45 -8.21 -5.60 -2.94
CA PHE A 45 -9.25 -6.45 -3.51
C PHE A 45 -10.03 -7.19 -2.43
N ARG A 46 -11.16 -7.77 -2.85
CA ARG A 46 -11.93 -8.68 -1.99
C ARG A 46 -11.59 -10.12 -2.31
N HIS A 47 -11.22 -10.88 -1.29
CA HIS A 47 -10.95 -12.31 -1.38
C HIS A 47 -11.65 -13.05 -0.23
N LEU A 48 -12.34 -14.15 -0.52
CA LEU A 48 -13.09 -14.93 0.50
C LEU A 48 -14.01 -14.07 1.39
N GLY A 49 -14.59 -13.00 0.83
CA GLY A 49 -15.48 -12.07 1.53
C GLY A 49 -14.80 -10.94 2.32
N VAL A 50 -13.49 -10.99 2.51
CA VAL A 50 -12.74 -9.96 3.25
C VAL A 50 -12.01 -8.99 2.33
N MET A 51 -11.78 -7.77 2.80
CA MET A 51 -10.99 -6.73 2.16
C MET A 51 -9.51 -6.91 2.50
N VAL A 52 -8.70 -7.12 1.47
CA VAL A 52 -7.25 -7.27 1.55
C VAL A 52 -6.62 -5.99 0.99
N CYS A 53 -5.65 -5.42 1.72
CA CYS A 53 -4.95 -4.20 1.32
C CYS A 53 -3.42 -4.43 1.36
N PRO A 54 -2.85 -5.14 0.36
CA PRO A 54 -1.51 -5.72 0.48
C PRO A 54 -0.40 -4.72 0.81
N ASP A 55 -0.43 -3.55 0.17
CA ASP A 55 0.60 -2.53 0.35
C ASP A 55 0.47 -1.81 1.70
N LEU A 56 -0.76 -1.47 2.11
CA LEU A 56 -1.02 -0.92 3.45
C LEU A 56 -0.57 -1.90 4.54
N ASP A 57 -0.94 -3.17 4.41
CA ASP A 57 -0.59 -4.22 5.36
C ASP A 57 0.92 -4.44 5.41
N THR A 58 1.60 -4.45 4.26
CA THR A 58 3.06 -4.60 4.20
C THR A 58 3.78 -3.46 4.91
N VAL A 59 3.39 -2.20 4.66
CA VAL A 59 4.00 -1.05 5.34
C VAL A 59 3.68 -1.07 6.84
N MET A 60 2.44 -1.35 7.20
CA MET A 60 1.99 -1.44 8.59
C MET A 60 2.76 -2.52 9.37
N TYR A 61 2.86 -3.74 8.83
CA TYR A 61 3.59 -4.82 9.49
C TYR A 61 5.10 -4.56 9.57
N THR A 62 5.67 -3.90 8.57
CA THR A 62 7.10 -3.53 8.60
C THR A 62 7.35 -2.53 9.73
N LEU A 63 6.52 -1.49 9.85
CA LEU A 63 6.63 -0.48 10.90
C LEU A 63 6.39 -1.04 12.30
N ALA A 64 5.50 -2.02 12.44
CA ALA A 64 5.21 -2.69 13.71
C ALA A 64 6.24 -3.78 14.08
N GLY A 65 7.23 -4.07 13.24
CA GLY A 65 8.17 -5.18 13.45
C GLY A 65 7.52 -6.57 13.35
N LEU A 66 6.40 -6.68 12.63
CA LEU A 66 5.61 -7.90 12.45
C LEU A 66 5.82 -8.56 11.07
N ALA A 67 6.45 -7.86 10.12
CA ALA A 67 6.63 -8.36 8.75
C ALA A 67 7.51 -9.61 8.69
N ASN A 68 7.11 -10.58 7.87
CA ASN A 68 7.91 -11.77 7.63
C ASN A 68 9.06 -11.49 6.64
N GLY A 69 10.29 -11.44 7.17
CA GLY A 69 11.49 -11.21 6.37
C GLY A 69 11.89 -12.38 5.46
N GLU A 70 11.42 -13.60 5.73
CA GLU A 70 11.78 -14.80 4.95
C GLU A 70 10.97 -14.91 3.66
N THR A 71 9.65 -14.71 3.75
CA THR A 71 8.75 -14.73 2.60
C THR A 71 8.73 -13.39 1.87
N GLY A 72 9.04 -12.29 2.56
CA GLY A 72 8.93 -10.93 2.06
C GLY A 72 7.49 -10.39 2.07
N TRP A 73 6.53 -11.16 2.54
CA TRP A 73 5.10 -10.79 2.63
C TRP A 73 4.42 -11.52 3.79
N GLY A 74 3.31 -10.98 4.29
CA GLY A 74 2.61 -11.53 5.45
C GLY A 74 3.35 -11.29 6.78
N ARG A 75 2.95 -12.01 7.82
CA ARG A 75 3.38 -11.77 9.21
C ARG A 75 4.31 -12.87 9.74
N LEU A 76 5.16 -12.51 10.70
CA LEU A 76 5.91 -13.47 11.50
C LEU A 76 4.96 -14.29 12.38
N GLY A 77 5.25 -15.58 12.54
CA GLY A 77 4.45 -16.50 13.37
C GLY A 77 3.14 -16.94 12.74
N GLU A 78 3.02 -16.80 11.41
CA GLU A 78 1.80 -17.15 10.70
C GLU A 78 1.51 -18.66 10.68
N SER A 79 0.22 -19.01 10.66
CA SER A 79 -0.22 -20.35 10.31
C SER A 79 -1.23 -20.34 9.17
N TRP A 80 -1.43 -21.49 8.54
CA TRP A 80 -2.22 -21.64 7.32
C TRP A 80 -3.43 -22.57 7.53
N ARG A 81 -3.92 -22.68 8.77
CA ARG A 81 -4.96 -23.66 9.11
C ARG A 81 -6.28 -23.31 8.42
N THR A 82 -6.64 -22.03 8.40
CA THR A 82 -7.85 -21.56 7.73
C THR A 82 -7.81 -21.85 6.23
N MET A 83 -6.68 -21.57 5.57
CA MET A 83 -6.52 -21.88 4.15
C MET A 83 -6.52 -23.39 3.86
N GLY A 84 -6.03 -24.21 4.79
CA GLY A 84 -6.17 -25.66 4.73
C GLY A 84 -7.63 -26.11 4.69
N GLU A 85 -8.50 -25.51 5.52
CA GLU A 85 -9.94 -25.79 5.50
C GLU A 85 -10.62 -25.21 4.26
N VAL A 86 -10.25 -24.01 3.79
CA VAL A 86 -10.73 -23.47 2.51
C VAL A 86 -10.45 -24.46 1.37
N SER A 87 -9.24 -25.01 1.32
CA SER A 87 -8.88 -26.04 0.34
C SER A 87 -9.74 -27.29 0.48
N ARG A 88 -9.99 -27.75 1.70
CA ARG A 88 -10.82 -28.94 1.99
C ARG A 88 -12.25 -28.79 1.47
N TYR A 89 -12.81 -27.59 1.50
CA TYR A 89 -14.14 -27.30 0.96
C TYR A 89 -14.14 -26.91 -0.53
N GLY A 90 -12.99 -26.96 -1.21
CA GLY A 90 -12.87 -26.61 -2.64
C GLY A 90 -12.95 -25.10 -2.91
N GLY A 91 -12.68 -24.26 -1.91
CA GLY A 91 -12.61 -22.82 -2.07
C GLY A 91 -11.36 -22.33 -2.83
N PRO A 92 -11.31 -21.04 -3.21
CA PRO A 92 -10.17 -20.49 -3.93
C PRO A 92 -8.93 -20.36 -3.03
N THR A 93 -7.87 -21.10 -3.36
CA THR A 93 -6.59 -21.11 -2.61
C THR A 93 -5.46 -20.41 -3.35
N TRP A 94 -5.75 -19.78 -4.49
CA TRP A 94 -4.75 -19.11 -5.32
C TRP A 94 -4.11 -17.91 -4.62
N PHE A 95 -4.79 -17.31 -3.63
CA PHE A 95 -4.25 -16.29 -2.74
C PHE A 95 -4.28 -16.84 -1.31
N SER A 96 -3.12 -16.94 -0.67
CA SER A 96 -3.05 -17.49 0.68
C SER A 96 -3.21 -16.38 1.72
N LEU A 97 -4.21 -16.53 2.60
CA LEU A 97 -4.42 -15.65 3.76
C LEU A 97 -3.96 -16.35 5.04
N GLY A 98 -3.00 -15.74 5.72
CA GLY A 98 -2.53 -16.24 7.00
C GLY A 98 -3.61 -16.11 8.09
N ASP A 99 -3.58 -16.98 9.10
CA ASP A 99 -4.53 -16.93 10.22
C ASP A 99 -4.46 -15.61 11.03
N LEU A 100 -3.26 -15.08 11.28
CA LEU A 100 -3.05 -13.79 11.94
C LEU A 100 -3.38 -12.62 11.01
N ASP A 101 -3.03 -12.72 9.73
CA ASP A 101 -3.37 -11.72 8.71
C ASP A 101 -4.89 -11.59 8.51
N LEU A 102 -5.60 -12.72 8.54
CA LEU A 102 -7.06 -12.77 8.47
C LEU A 102 -7.71 -11.99 9.60
N GLY A 103 -7.10 -11.94 10.79
CA GLY A 103 -7.57 -11.10 11.89
C GLY A 103 -7.63 -9.61 11.52
N VAL A 104 -6.65 -9.12 10.77
CA VAL A 104 -6.62 -7.75 10.25
C VAL A 104 -7.69 -7.56 9.18
N HIS A 105 -7.78 -8.48 8.22
CA HIS A 105 -8.73 -8.37 7.11
C HIS A 105 -10.19 -8.45 7.57
N LEU A 106 -10.51 -9.33 8.53
CA LEU A 106 -11.85 -9.43 9.13
C LEU A 106 -12.23 -8.13 9.82
N THR A 107 -11.33 -7.61 10.66
CA THR A 107 -11.57 -6.38 11.41
C THR A 107 -11.72 -5.17 10.50
N ARG A 108 -10.85 -5.04 9.48
CA ARG A 108 -10.97 -4.02 8.42
C ARG A 108 -12.32 -4.12 7.72
N SER A 109 -12.69 -5.32 7.28
CA SER A 109 -13.93 -5.54 6.54
C SER A 109 -15.16 -5.19 7.37
N HIS A 110 -15.15 -5.53 8.65
CA HIS A 110 -16.19 -5.19 9.60
C HIS A 110 -16.36 -3.66 9.73
N TRP A 111 -15.28 -2.93 10.01
CA TRP A 111 -15.36 -1.47 10.16
C TRP A 111 -15.71 -0.73 8.85
N LEU A 112 -15.23 -1.21 7.70
CA LEU A 112 -15.66 -0.69 6.40
C LEU A 112 -17.17 -0.90 6.18
N ALA A 113 -17.70 -2.06 6.59
CA ALA A 113 -19.14 -2.35 6.51
C ALA A 113 -19.98 -1.47 7.46
N GLU A 114 -19.39 -1.01 8.58
CA GLU A 114 -19.99 -0.02 9.48
C GLU A 114 -19.90 1.44 8.94
N GLY A 115 -19.33 1.63 7.74
CA GLY A 115 -19.25 2.93 7.08
C GLY A 115 -18.02 3.76 7.42
N MET A 116 -17.03 3.19 8.14
CA MET A 116 -15.73 3.85 8.29
C MET A 116 -15.02 3.94 6.93
N SER A 117 -14.29 5.02 6.69
CA SER A 117 -13.42 5.13 5.51
C SER A 117 -12.16 4.28 5.68
N LEU A 118 -11.49 3.93 4.57
CA LEU A 118 -10.23 3.17 4.63
C LEU A 118 -9.16 3.93 5.43
N THR A 119 -9.07 5.24 5.27
CA THR A 119 -8.21 6.13 6.06
C THR A 119 -8.46 5.97 7.56
N ALA A 120 -9.74 5.99 7.98
CA ALA A 120 -10.09 5.85 9.39
C ALA A 120 -9.78 4.45 9.94
N VAL A 121 -10.02 3.41 9.13
CA VAL A 121 -9.70 2.02 9.45
C VAL A 121 -8.19 1.83 9.59
N THR A 122 -7.40 2.29 8.63
CA THR A 122 -5.93 2.21 8.65
C THR A 122 -5.37 2.91 9.87
N ARG A 123 -5.83 4.13 10.18
CA ARG A 123 -5.43 4.83 11.42
C ARG A 123 -5.69 3.97 12.66
N ARG A 124 -6.88 3.40 12.77
CA ARG A 124 -7.27 2.59 13.93
C ARG A 124 -6.41 1.33 14.08
N LEU A 125 -6.08 0.68 12.97
CA LEU A 125 -5.16 -0.47 12.96
C LEU A 125 -3.74 -0.03 13.40
N CYS A 126 -3.21 1.06 12.83
CA CYS A 126 -1.91 1.60 13.19
C CYS A 126 -1.81 1.97 14.67
N THR A 127 -2.84 2.62 15.25
CA THR A 127 -2.88 2.92 16.68
C THR A 127 -2.83 1.67 17.55
N ARG A 128 -3.45 0.57 17.12
CA ARG A 128 -3.43 -0.71 17.87
C ARG A 128 -2.09 -1.45 17.76
N LEU A 129 -1.25 -1.06 16.82
CA LEU A 129 0.09 -1.60 16.60
C LEU A 129 1.19 -0.61 17.03
N ASP A 130 0.83 0.43 17.78
CA ASP A 130 1.75 1.47 18.27
C ASP A 130 2.58 2.14 17.16
N ILE A 131 2.01 2.28 15.95
CA ILE A 131 2.64 2.99 14.83
C ILE A 131 2.33 4.49 14.96
N PRO A 132 3.34 5.35 15.22
CA PRO A 132 3.09 6.75 15.57
C PRO A 132 2.96 7.69 14.36
N LEU A 133 3.41 7.27 13.17
CA LEU A 133 3.37 8.09 11.96
C LEU A 133 2.03 7.99 11.23
N ALA A 134 1.72 8.96 10.37
CA ALA A 134 0.50 8.94 9.57
C ALA A 134 0.64 7.99 8.36
N LEU A 135 -0.03 6.85 8.39
CA LEU A 135 -0.15 5.92 7.27
C LEU A 135 -1.50 6.14 6.56
N LEU A 136 -1.48 6.64 5.33
CA LEU A 136 -2.67 7.01 4.58
C LEU A 136 -2.80 6.15 3.32
N PRO A 137 -3.99 5.62 3.00
CA PRO A 137 -4.25 5.13 1.64
C PRO A 137 -4.19 6.30 0.64
N MET A 138 -3.85 6.01 -0.62
CA MET A 138 -3.91 7.01 -1.69
C MET A 138 -5.35 7.53 -1.94
N SER A 139 -6.36 6.73 -1.63
CA SER A 139 -7.77 7.11 -1.69
C SER A 139 -8.62 6.26 -0.73
N ASP A 140 -9.76 6.80 -0.29
CA ASP A 140 -10.82 6.02 0.37
C ASP A 140 -11.74 5.29 -0.64
N GLN A 141 -11.65 5.65 -1.92
CA GLN A 141 -12.42 5.00 -2.99
C GLN A 141 -11.73 3.71 -3.45
N PRO A 142 -12.48 2.67 -3.86
CA PRO A 142 -11.90 1.53 -4.56
C PRO A 142 -11.22 1.98 -5.86
N ALA A 143 -9.94 1.65 -6.01
CA ALA A 143 -9.11 2.12 -7.13
C ALA A 143 -8.27 0.99 -7.75
N PRO A 144 -8.88 -0.15 -8.16
CA PRO A 144 -8.12 -1.35 -8.53
C PRO A 144 -7.30 -1.16 -9.81
N THR A 145 -6.02 -1.51 -9.75
CA THR A 145 -5.12 -1.65 -10.90
C THR A 145 -5.51 -2.90 -11.68
N LYS A 146 -5.58 -2.78 -13.00
CA LYS A 146 -5.84 -3.90 -13.92
C LYS A 146 -4.72 -4.04 -14.94
N ILE A 147 -4.56 -5.25 -15.44
CA ILE A 147 -3.59 -5.62 -16.46
C ILE A 147 -4.34 -6.01 -17.73
N GLU A 148 -4.16 -5.23 -18.79
CA GLU A 148 -4.51 -5.66 -20.15
C GLU A 148 -3.35 -6.51 -20.68
N THR A 149 -3.64 -7.75 -21.08
CA THR A 149 -2.66 -8.72 -21.56
C THR A 149 -2.64 -8.76 -23.09
N VAL A 150 -1.54 -9.29 -23.66
CA VAL A 150 -1.37 -9.37 -25.13
C VAL A 150 -2.42 -10.25 -25.83
N ASP A 151 -3.03 -11.20 -25.10
CA ASP A 151 -4.12 -12.04 -25.58
C ASP A 151 -5.52 -11.37 -25.48
N GLY A 152 -5.57 -10.10 -25.06
CA GLY A 152 -6.78 -9.28 -25.02
C GLY A 152 -7.61 -9.39 -23.74
N ARG A 153 -7.19 -10.16 -22.73
CA ARG A 153 -7.85 -10.17 -21.41
C ARG A 153 -7.53 -8.90 -20.63
N VAL A 154 -8.44 -8.53 -19.72
CA VAL A 154 -8.22 -7.48 -18.72
C VAL A 154 -8.46 -8.09 -17.34
N LEU A 155 -7.38 -8.25 -16.57
CA LEU A 155 -7.37 -8.97 -15.30
C LEU A 155 -7.13 -8.00 -14.14
N PRO A 156 -7.76 -8.19 -12.97
CA PRO A 156 -7.31 -7.54 -11.73
C PRO A 156 -5.84 -7.86 -11.46
N PHE A 157 -5.08 -6.90 -10.95
CA PHE A 157 -3.63 -7.05 -10.76
C PHE A 157 -3.26 -8.31 -9.98
N GLN A 158 -3.92 -8.58 -8.84
CA GLN A 158 -3.62 -9.75 -8.01
C GLN A 158 -3.96 -11.08 -8.68
N GLU A 159 -4.97 -11.13 -9.55
CA GLU A 159 -5.26 -12.32 -10.33
C GLU A 159 -4.15 -12.58 -11.36
N TRP A 160 -3.72 -11.56 -12.11
CA TRP A 160 -2.61 -11.70 -13.04
C TRP A 160 -1.29 -12.06 -12.32
N PHE A 161 -1.01 -11.38 -11.22
CA PHE A 161 0.24 -11.50 -10.49
C PHE A 161 0.37 -12.84 -9.76
N VAL A 162 -0.64 -13.22 -8.98
CA VAL A 162 -0.59 -14.40 -8.10
C VAL A 162 -1.19 -15.63 -8.78
N LYS A 163 -2.43 -15.54 -9.25
CA LYS A 163 -3.18 -16.69 -9.79
C LYS A 163 -2.62 -17.14 -11.12
N GLU A 164 -2.43 -16.22 -12.05
CA GLU A 164 -1.88 -16.52 -13.38
C GLU A 164 -0.35 -16.52 -13.40
N ARG A 165 0.29 -16.15 -12.28
CA ARG A 165 1.75 -16.09 -12.13
C ARG A 165 2.39 -15.28 -13.25
N TRP A 166 2.16 -13.97 -13.24
CA TRP A 166 2.87 -13.01 -14.11
C TRP A 166 2.69 -13.30 -15.60
N GLN A 167 1.63 -14.04 -15.95
CA GLN A 167 1.35 -14.48 -17.30
C GLN A 167 -0.13 -14.22 -17.61
N PRO A 168 -0.49 -13.97 -18.88
CA PRO A 168 0.38 -13.71 -20.03
C PRO A 168 1.11 -12.36 -19.95
N ASP A 169 1.92 -12.07 -20.97
CA ASP A 169 2.62 -10.80 -21.10
C ASP A 169 1.68 -9.59 -21.03
N VAL A 170 2.17 -8.54 -20.37
CA VAL A 170 1.45 -7.28 -20.18
C VAL A 170 1.46 -6.49 -21.48
N LYS A 171 0.29 -6.08 -21.95
CA LYS A 171 0.12 -5.08 -23.01
C LYS A 171 0.04 -3.68 -22.42
N LYS A 172 -0.73 -3.50 -21.34
CA LYS A 172 -0.93 -2.19 -20.70
C LYS A 172 -1.36 -2.33 -19.24
N VAL A 173 -0.88 -1.43 -18.38
CA VAL A 173 -1.45 -1.20 -17.05
C VAL A 173 -2.63 -0.23 -17.18
N VAL A 174 -3.78 -0.63 -16.66
CA VAL A 174 -5.03 0.14 -16.71
C VAL A 174 -5.34 0.63 -15.29
N LEU A 175 -5.35 1.95 -15.13
CA LEU A 175 -5.70 2.63 -13.88
C LEU A 175 -7.15 3.13 -13.94
N PRO A 176 -7.84 3.18 -12.80
CA PRO A 176 -9.21 3.71 -12.73
C PRO A 176 -9.25 5.21 -13.00
N GLU A 177 -10.36 5.68 -13.56
CA GLU A 177 -10.65 7.11 -13.74
C GLU A 177 -11.37 7.67 -12.51
N ASP A 178 -11.37 9.00 -12.35
CA ASP A 178 -12.14 9.73 -11.33
C ASP A 178 -11.88 9.36 -9.85
N ILE A 179 -10.68 8.88 -9.54
CA ILE A 179 -10.26 8.63 -8.15
C ILE A 179 -9.75 9.92 -7.51
N ARG A 180 -10.20 10.18 -6.27
CA ARG A 180 -9.88 11.39 -5.51
C ARG A 180 -9.15 11.07 -4.21
N ALA A 181 -8.21 11.92 -3.87
CA ALA A 181 -7.50 11.90 -2.59
C ALA A 181 -8.49 12.22 -1.45
N SER A 182 -8.24 11.65 -0.27
CA SER A 182 -8.96 12.08 0.93
C SER A 182 -8.57 13.51 1.32
N ALA A 183 -9.44 14.21 2.05
CA ALA A 183 -9.15 15.55 2.53
C ALA A 183 -7.87 15.60 3.39
N GLU A 184 -7.61 14.54 4.14
CA GLU A 184 -6.40 14.43 4.95
C GLU A 184 -5.14 14.25 4.11
N LEU A 185 -5.19 13.44 3.04
CA LEU A 185 -4.07 13.32 2.11
C LEU A 185 -3.74 14.69 1.48
N ILE A 186 -4.76 15.43 1.04
CA ILE A 186 -4.60 16.78 0.50
C ILE A 186 -3.92 17.69 1.55
N GLN A 187 -4.41 17.73 2.79
CA GLN A 187 -3.81 18.54 3.85
C GLN A 187 -2.36 18.17 4.17
N ARG A 188 -1.98 16.90 4.04
CA ARG A 188 -0.59 16.45 4.24
C ARG A 188 0.31 16.91 3.09
N LEU A 189 -0.18 16.84 1.85
CA LEU A 189 0.55 17.32 0.69
C LEU A 189 0.71 18.85 0.68
N GLU A 190 -0.30 19.61 1.10
CA GLU A 190 -0.22 21.08 1.24
C GLU A 190 0.85 21.55 2.22
N LYS A 191 1.17 20.72 3.22
CA LYS A 191 2.15 21.01 4.27
C LYS A 191 3.51 20.37 4.00
N ALA A 192 3.64 19.58 2.94
CA ALA A 192 4.86 18.83 2.67
C ALA A 192 5.98 19.77 2.21
N ASP A 193 7.10 19.76 2.93
CA ASP A 193 8.33 20.40 2.48
C ASP A 193 9.05 19.52 1.45
N ILE A 194 9.03 18.21 1.69
CA ILE A 194 9.75 17.21 0.90
C ILE A 194 8.80 16.07 0.55
N VAL A 195 8.75 15.71 -0.73
CA VAL A 195 8.11 14.47 -1.20
C VAL A 195 9.18 13.48 -1.63
N VAL A 196 9.10 12.26 -1.11
CA VAL A 196 9.98 11.15 -1.47
C VAL A 196 9.17 10.10 -2.23
N ILE A 197 9.58 9.76 -3.44
CA ILE A 197 9.04 8.65 -4.22
C ILE A 197 9.93 7.44 -3.92
N ALA A 198 9.35 6.45 -3.25
CA ALA A 198 10.07 5.25 -2.83
C ALA A 198 10.53 4.39 -4.02
N PRO A 199 11.51 3.48 -3.85
CA PRO A 199 11.96 2.56 -4.89
C PRO A 199 10.96 1.40 -5.09
N SER A 200 9.70 1.76 -5.32
CA SER A 200 8.59 0.87 -5.63
C SER A 200 8.45 0.69 -7.14
N ASN A 201 7.60 -0.24 -7.59
CA ASN A 201 7.34 -0.39 -9.02
C ASN A 201 6.70 0.90 -9.57
N PRO A 202 7.26 1.52 -10.63
CA PRO A 202 6.75 2.79 -11.13
C PRO A 202 5.32 2.66 -11.67
N PHE A 203 4.96 1.54 -12.28
CA PHE A 203 3.70 1.38 -13.01
C PHE A 203 2.54 0.89 -12.15
N VAL A 204 2.79 -0.01 -11.20
CA VAL A 204 1.72 -0.66 -10.39
C VAL A 204 1.74 -0.25 -8.93
N SER A 205 2.74 0.54 -8.49
CA SER A 205 2.79 1.07 -7.12
C SER A 205 2.80 2.59 -7.07
N ILE A 206 3.61 3.27 -7.89
CA ILE A 206 3.70 4.75 -7.84
C ILE A 206 2.66 5.41 -8.75
N ASP A 207 2.53 4.98 -10.00
CA ASP A 207 1.57 5.54 -10.95
C ASP A 207 0.11 5.50 -10.45
N PRO A 208 -0.38 4.44 -9.76
CA PRO A 208 -1.70 4.47 -9.14
C PRO A 208 -1.90 5.64 -8.17
N ILE A 209 -0.89 5.94 -7.34
CA ILE A 209 -0.92 7.07 -6.40
C ILE A 209 -0.94 8.39 -7.15
N LEU A 210 -0.11 8.53 -8.18
CA LEU A 210 -0.05 9.75 -9.01
C LEU A 210 -1.30 9.95 -9.88
N ASN A 211 -2.04 8.89 -10.17
CA ASN A 211 -3.30 8.94 -10.91
C ASN A 211 -4.46 9.47 -10.06
N VAL A 212 -4.34 9.44 -8.73
CA VAL A 212 -5.34 10.03 -7.83
C VAL A 212 -5.33 11.55 -7.93
N TYR A 213 -6.49 12.15 -8.21
CA TYR A 213 -6.61 13.60 -8.24
C TYR A 213 -6.66 14.20 -6.82
N PRO A 214 -5.95 15.30 -6.50
CA PRO A 214 -5.04 16.08 -7.36
C PRO A 214 -3.54 15.77 -7.14
N VAL A 215 -3.19 14.57 -6.67
CA VAL A 215 -1.84 14.22 -6.16
C VAL A 215 -0.72 14.66 -7.11
N ARG A 216 -0.78 14.30 -8.40
CA ARG A 216 0.25 14.67 -9.38
C ARG A 216 0.45 16.19 -9.51
N ALA A 217 -0.64 16.96 -9.56
CA ALA A 217 -0.56 18.41 -9.68
C ALA A 217 0.06 19.03 -8.42
N MET A 218 -0.36 18.57 -7.22
CA MET A 218 0.19 19.05 -5.96
C MET A 218 1.70 18.78 -5.83
N LEU A 219 2.17 17.62 -6.30
CA LEU A 219 3.60 17.29 -6.29
C LEU A 219 4.43 18.19 -7.21
N MET A 220 3.84 18.74 -8.27
CA MET A 220 4.52 19.66 -9.18
C MET A 220 4.60 21.09 -8.62
N ASP A 221 3.65 21.48 -7.77
CA ASP A 221 3.44 22.88 -7.39
C ASP A 221 3.84 23.22 -5.95
N LEU A 222 3.69 22.28 -5.00
CA LEU A 222 3.71 22.60 -3.57
C LEU A 222 5.04 22.33 -2.85
N PRO A 223 5.65 21.14 -2.92
CA PRO A 223 6.83 20.84 -2.12
C PRO A 223 8.07 21.58 -2.61
N GLU A 224 8.98 21.92 -1.70
CA GLU A 224 10.27 22.52 -2.06
C GLU A 224 11.14 21.53 -2.84
N VAL A 225 11.03 20.24 -2.52
CA VAL A 225 11.85 19.18 -3.12
C VAL A 225 11.02 17.92 -3.35
N VAL A 226 11.14 17.35 -4.55
CA VAL A 226 10.69 15.99 -4.87
C VAL A 226 11.90 15.12 -5.19
N VAL A 227 12.09 14.03 -4.44
CA VAL A 227 13.19 13.09 -4.61
C VAL A 227 12.64 11.72 -4.97
N ALA A 228 13.16 11.10 -6.02
CA ALA A 228 12.86 9.71 -6.35
C ALA A 228 14.08 8.81 -6.14
N VAL A 229 13.86 7.64 -5.55
CA VAL A 229 14.88 6.60 -5.42
C VAL A 229 14.64 5.55 -6.51
N SER A 230 15.66 5.27 -7.33
CA SER A 230 15.54 4.26 -8.40
C SER A 230 15.19 2.88 -7.83
N PRO A 231 14.16 2.20 -8.37
CA PRO A 231 13.89 0.79 -8.05
C PRO A 231 14.83 -0.17 -8.79
N ILE A 232 15.55 0.31 -9.80
CA ILE A 232 16.50 -0.49 -10.60
C ILE A 232 17.85 -0.47 -9.90
N VAL A 233 18.31 -1.65 -9.48
CA VAL A 233 19.65 -1.88 -8.97
C VAL A 233 20.44 -2.59 -10.08
N GLY A 234 21.49 -1.94 -10.60
CA GLY A 234 22.36 -2.53 -11.61
C GLY A 234 23.28 -3.60 -11.01
N GLY A 235 23.50 -4.69 -11.74
CA GLY A 235 24.28 -5.87 -11.36
C GLY A 235 23.69 -7.14 -11.96
#